data_AF-A0A958C339-F1
#
_entry.id   AF-A0A958C339-F1
#
_cell.length_a   1.000
_cell.length_b   1.000
_cell.length_c   1.000
_cell.angle_alpha   90.00
_cell.angle_beta   90.00
_cell.angle_gamma   90.00
#
_symmetry.space_group_name_H-M   'P 1'
#
loop_
_entity.id
_entity.type
_entity.pdbx_description
1 polymer ?
#
loop_
_entity_poly.entity_id
_entity_poly.type
_entity_poly.pdbx_seq_one_letter_code
_entity_poly.pdbx_strand_id
1 'polypeptide(L)'
;EVNADMPDHVVRKVVAGLNLDGKPVRGSRVLILGVAFKRDIDDARNSPAQRVIELLLDAGAQIEYHDPFVPTFRTGGNALHRRPTTLRSVPLDQGLADADAVVILTGHT
;
A
#
# COMPACT_ATOMS: atom_id res chain seq x y z
N GLU A 1 4.00 -22.67 3.62
CA GLU A 1 3.81 -22.00 2.31
C GLU A 1 2.79 -20.85 2.33
N VAL A 2 1.88 -20.77 3.32
CA VAL A 2 0.74 -19.81 3.34
C VAL A 2 1.10 -18.32 3.34
N ASN A 3 2.27 -17.90 3.87
CA ASN A 3 2.58 -16.46 4.03
C ASN A 3 3.14 -15.77 2.77
N ALA A 4 3.67 -16.52 1.79
CA ALA A 4 4.31 -15.91 0.63
C ALA A 4 3.30 -15.29 -0.35
N ASP A 5 2.10 -15.87 -0.45
CA ASP A 5 1.07 -15.48 -1.42
C ASP A 5 0.10 -14.40 -0.91
N MET A 6 0.25 -13.99 0.35
CA MET A 6 -0.63 -13.00 0.98
C MET A 6 -0.62 -11.63 0.26
N PRO A 7 0.53 -11.09 -0.19
CA PRO A 7 0.55 -9.84 -0.93
C PRO A 7 -0.27 -9.91 -2.22
N ASP A 8 -0.10 -10.97 -3.02
CA ASP A 8 -0.86 -11.19 -4.24
C ASP A 8 -2.36 -11.35 -3.97
N HIS A 9 -2.74 -12.00 -2.87
CA HIS A 9 -4.15 -12.09 -2.46
C HIS A 9 -4.75 -10.71 -2.17
N VAL A 10 -4.02 -9.83 -1.48
CA VAL A 10 -4.48 -8.44 -1.22
C VAL A 10 -4.65 -7.68 -2.53
N VAL A 11 -3.68 -7.77 -3.44
CA VAL A 11 -3.78 -7.10 -4.76
C VAL A 11 -4.99 -7.60 -5.55
N ARG A 12 -5.26 -8.91 -5.56
CA ARG A 12 -6.45 -9.46 -6.22
C ARG A 12 -7.75 -8.90 -5.64
N LYS A 13 -7.82 -8.69 -4.32
CA LYS A 13 -8.99 -8.07 -3.67
C LYS A 13 -9.16 -6.61 -4.06
N VAL A 14 -8.08 -5.84 -4.13
CA VAL A 14 -8.12 -4.44 -4.58
C VAL A 14 -8.64 -4.35 -6.02
N VAL A 15 -8.08 -5.18 -6.92
CA VAL A 15 -8.53 -5.25 -8.32
C VAL A 15 -10.00 -5.64 -8.41
N ALA A 16 -10.43 -6.66 -7.67
CA ALA A 16 -11.83 -7.08 -7.65
C ALA A 16 -12.76 -5.97 -7.14
N GLY A 17 -12.38 -5.26 -6.07
CA GLY A 17 -13.15 -4.15 -5.51
C GLY A 17 -13.31 -2.99 -6.51
N LEU A 18 -12.21 -2.51 -7.09
CA LEU A 18 -12.25 -1.45 -8.11
C LEU A 18 -13.09 -1.84 -9.33
N ASN A 19 -13.02 -3.11 -9.74
CA ASN A 19 -13.80 -3.62 -10.87
C ASN A 19 -15.32 -3.62 -10.61
N LEU A 20 -15.78 -3.69 -9.36
CA LEU A 20 -17.21 -3.55 -9.05
C LEU A 20 -17.76 -2.18 -9.47
N ASP A 21 -16.91 -1.15 -9.44
CA ASP A 21 -17.22 0.21 -9.88
C ASP A 21 -16.76 0.49 -11.32
N GLY A 22 -16.32 -0.54 -12.06
CA GLY A 22 -15.81 -0.41 -13.43
C GLY A 22 -14.48 0.34 -13.54
N LYS A 23 -13.75 0.51 -12.43
CA LYS A 23 -12.47 1.24 -12.40
C LYS A 23 -11.30 0.26 -12.60
N PRO A 24 -10.37 0.53 -13.54
CA PRO A 24 -9.14 -0.25 -13.65
C PRO A 24 -8.17 0.10 -12.51
N VAL A 25 -7.39 -0.88 -12.06
CA VAL A 25 -6.32 -0.63 -11.07
C VAL A 25 -5.30 0.40 -11.56
N ARG A 26 -4.97 0.36 -12.86
CA ARG A 26 -4.06 1.31 -13.48
C ARG A 26 -4.68 2.71 -13.46
N GLY A 27 -3.99 3.64 -12.80
CA GLY A 27 -4.44 5.02 -12.65
C GLY A 27 -5.39 5.26 -11.48
N SER A 28 -5.91 4.21 -10.83
CA SER A 28 -6.70 4.36 -9.60
C SER A 28 -5.80 4.81 -8.45
N ARG A 29 -6.33 5.69 -7.61
CA ARG A 29 -5.69 6.14 -6.37
C ARG A 29 -5.99 5.15 -5.24
N VAL A 30 -4.95 4.51 -4.70
CA VAL A 30 -5.08 3.55 -3.61
C VAL A 30 -4.37 4.11 -2.38
N LEU A 31 -5.16 4.35 -1.33
CA LEU A 31 -4.66 4.76 -0.03
C LEU A 31 -4.32 3.53 0.81
N ILE A 32 -3.08 3.44 1.27
CA ILE A 32 -2.63 2.43 2.21
C ILE A 32 -2.68 2.99 3.63
N LEU A 33 -3.41 2.30 4.52
CA LEU A 33 -3.45 2.63 5.94
C LEU A 33 -2.52 1.69 6.71
N GLY A 34 -1.45 2.29 7.25
CA GLY A 34 -0.41 1.63 8.00
C GLY A 34 0.66 0.97 7.11
N VAL A 35 1.91 1.37 7.31
CA VAL A 35 3.10 0.77 6.67
C VAL A 35 4.12 0.28 7.68
N ALA A 36 3.95 0.56 8.97
CA ALA A 36 4.73 -0.01 10.04
C ALA A 36 4.65 -1.55 10.05
N PHE A 37 5.75 -2.22 10.42
CA PHE A 37 5.85 -3.67 10.54
C PHE A 37 4.88 -4.23 11.58
N LYS A 38 4.61 -3.45 12.63
CA LYS A 38 3.63 -3.75 13.67
C LYS A 38 2.87 -2.48 14.03
N ARG A 39 1.74 -2.69 14.71
CA ARG A 39 0.97 -1.62 15.34
C ARG A 39 1.88 -0.79 16.27
N ASP A 40 1.66 0.53 16.21
CA ASP A 40 2.20 1.57 17.11
C ASP A 40 3.73 1.61 17.28
N ILE A 41 4.45 1.30 16.19
CA ILE A 41 5.90 1.47 16.11
C ILE A 41 6.29 2.21 14.83
N ASP A 42 7.46 2.83 14.82
CA ASP A 42 8.03 3.57 13.70
C ASP A 42 8.88 2.70 12.74
N ASP A 43 8.99 1.39 13.02
CA ASP A 43 9.79 0.48 12.22
C ASP A 43 8.99 -0.08 11.03
N ALA A 44 9.34 0.36 9.82
CA ALA A 44 8.77 -0.15 8.57
C ALA A 44 9.68 -1.17 7.86
N ARG A 45 10.80 -1.57 8.47
CA ARG A 45 11.70 -2.58 7.88
C ARG A 45 11.00 -3.92 7.84
N ASN A 46 11.13 -4.62 6.71
CA ASN A 46 10.46 -5.90 6.47
C ASN A 46 8.93 -5.82 6.61
N SER A 47 8.34 -4.63 6.43
CA SER A 47 6.90 -4.44 6.52
C SER A 47 6.16 -5.33 5.52
N PRO A 48 5.08 -6.02 5.92
CA PRO A 48 4.24 -6.76 4.99
C PRO A 48 3.61 -5.84 3.93
N ALA A 49 3.49 -4.54 4.23
CA ALA A 49 3.00 -3.54 3.30
C ALA A 49 3.92 -3.33 2.10
N GLN A 50 5.24 -3.58 2.25
CA GLN A 50 6.21 -3.32 1.21
C GLN A 50 5.86 -4.05 -0.09
N ARG A 51 5.60 -5.37 0.00
CA ARG A 51 5.34 -6.18 -1.20
C ARG A 51 3.98 -5.86 -1.83
N VAL A 52 2.97 -5.56 -1.03
CA VAL A 52 1.65 -5.12 -1.52
C VAL A 52 1.79 -3.81 -2.31
N ILE A 53 2.51 -2.83 -1.76
CA ILE A 53 2.73 -1.53 -2.41
C ILE A 53 3.50 -1.70 -3.73
N GLU A 54 4.57 -2.50 -3.74
CA GLU A 54 5.34 -2.78 -4.96
C GLU A 54 4.47 -3.39 -6.06
N LEU A 55 3.66 -4.40 -5.74
CA LEU A 55 2.77 -5.05 -6.70
C LEU A 55 1.70 -4.10 -7.25
N LEU A 56 1.13 -3.23 -6.41
CA LEU A 56 0.16 -2.23 -6.87
C LEU A 56 0.81 -1.15 -7.74
N LEU A 57 2.03 -0.71 -7.40
CA LEU A 57 2.83 0.19 -8.23
C LEU A 57 3.13 -0.43 -9.60
N ASP A 58 3.52 -1.72 -9.63
CA ASP A 58 3.76 -2.47 -10.87
C ASP A 58 2.48 -2.63 -11.70
N ALA A 59 1.31 -2.75 -11.05
CA ALA A 59 0.00 -2.74 -11.71
C ALA A 59 -0.42 -1.33 -12.20
N GLY A 60 0.36 -0.29 -11.89
CA GLY A 60 0.13 1.08 -12.33
C GLY A 60 -0.87 1.87 -11.46
N ALA A 61 -1.13 1.43 -10.23
CA ALA A 61 -1.89 2.21 -9.26
C ALA A 61 -1.11 3.45 -8.81
N GLN A 62 -1.82 4.51 -8.44
CA GLN A 62 -1.26 5.68 -7.77
C GLN A 62 -1.33 5.44 -6.26
N ILE A 63 -0.19 5.30 -5.59
CA ILE A 63 -0.14 4.95 -4.16
C ILE A 63 0.07 6.19 -3.30
N GLU A 64 -0.83 6.37 -2.34
CA GLU A 64 -0.63 7.21 -1.17
C GLU A 64 -0.68 6.34 0.09
N TYR A 65 -0.11 6.80 1.19
CA TYR A 65 -0.28 6.11 2.45
C TYR A 65 -0.44 7.08 3.61
N HIS A 66 -1.11 6.60 4.64
CA HIS A 66 -1.17 7.23 5.94
C HIS A 66 -0.65 6.26 6.99
N ASP A 67 0.34 6.72 7.75
CA ASP A 67 0.83 6.07 8.96
C ASP A 67 1.28 7.17 9.94
N PRO A 68 0.77 7.18 11.18
CA PRO A 68 1.11 8.22 12.15
C PRO A 68 2.51 8.08 12.75
N PHE A 69 3.15 6.91 12.63
CA PHE A 69 4.48 6.62 13.20
C PHE A 69 5.58 6.60 12.14
N VAL A 70 5.23 6.38 10.87
CA VAL A 70 6.18 6.30 9.76
C VAL A 70 6.01 7.50 8.81
N PRO A 71 6.81 8.57 8.94
CA PRO A 71 6.65 9.78 8.12
C PRO A 71 7.18 9.62 6.68
N THR A 72 8.07 8.66 6.45
CA THR A 72 8.65 8.38 5.13
C THR A 72 8.84 6.88 4.97
N PHE A 73 8.31 6.35 3.88
CA PHE A 73 8.39 4.94 3.54
C PHE A 73 9.16 4.77 2.23
N ARG A 74 10.14 3.87 2.23
CA ARG A 74 10.98 3.58 1.06
C ARG A 74 10.78 2.13 0.65
N THR A 75 10.57 1.92 -0.64
CA THR A 75 10.37 0.59 -1.21
C THR A 75 11.04 0.50 -2.59
N GLY A 76 11.20 -0.72 -3.11
CA GLY A 76 11.91 -0.97 -4.35
C GLY A 76 13.43 -0.91 -4.25
N GLY A 77 14.09 -0.82 -5.41
CA GLY A 77 15.54 -0.95 -5.52
C GLY A 77 16.05 -2.37 -5.22
N ASN A 78 15.17 -3.37 -5.33
CA ASN A 78 15.46 -4.77 -5.01
C ASN A 78 15.15 -5.69 -6.21
N ALA A 79 15.38 -7.00 -6.05
CA ALA A 79 15.20 -7.97 -7.14
C ALA A 79 13.74 -8.12 -7.60
N LEU A 80 12.77 -7.86 -6.71
CA LEU A 80 11.33 -8.02 -6.97
C LEU A 80 10.67 -6.74 -7.51
N HIS A 81 11.19 -5.58 -7.13
CA HIS A 81 10.77 -4.28 -7.65
C HIS A 81 12.00 -3.37 -7.80
N ARG A 82 12.45 -3.19 -9.05
CA ARG A 82 13.73 -2.53 -9.34
C ARG A 82 13.70 -1.03 -9.12
N ARG A 83 12.55 -0.39 -9.29
CA ARG A 83 12.42 1.07 -9.23
C ARG A 83 12.33 1.51 -7.76
N PRO A 84 13.31 2.28 -7.23
CA PRO A 84 13.19 2.82 -5.90
C PRO A 84 12.08 3.88 -5.87
N THR A 85 11.24 3.80 -4.85
CA THR A 85 10.13 4.74 -4.61
C THR A 85 10.19 5.21 -3.17
N THR A 86 10.07 6.53 -2.97
CA THR A 86 9.95 7.14 -1.65
C THR A 86 8.59 7.80 -1.55
N LEU A 87 7.82 7.40 -0.55
CA LEU A 87 6.49 7.94 -0.26
C LEU A 87 6.54 8.72 1.05
N ARG A 88 5.68 9.74 1.18
CA ARG A 88 5.46 10.47 2.44
C ARG A 88 4.05 10.21 2.95
N SER A 89 3.93 10.12 4.27
CA SER A 89 2.64 9.94 4.93
C SER A 89 1.79 11.19 4.65
N VAL A 90 0.57 10.99 4.15
CA VAL A 90 -0.39 12.07 3.91
C VAL A 90 -1.36 12.19 5.09
N PRO A 91 -1.96 13.35 5.36
CA PRO A 91 -3.08 13.48 6.29
C PRO A 91 -4.21 12.50 5.93
N LEU A 92 -4.80 11.85 6.94
CA LEU A 92 -5.78 10.79 6.74
C LEU A 92 -7.04 11.30 6.02
N ASP A 93 -7.53 12.46 6.42
CA ASP A 93 -8.69 13.14 5.84
C ASP A 93 -8.48 13.45 4.34
N GLN A 94 -7.30 13.96 4.00
CA GLN A 94 -6.93 14.23 2.62
C GLN A 94 -6.84 12.94 1.79
N GLY A 95 -6.15 11.92 2.30
CA GLY A 95 -6.01 10.65 1.59
C GLY A 95 -7.34 9.94 1.36
N LEU A 96 -8.28 10.01 2.33
CA LEU A 96 -9.59 9.39 2.22
C LEU A 96 -10.49 10.06 1.18
N ALA A 97 -10.40 11.39 1.04
CA ALA A 97 -11.24 12.15 0.11
C ALA A 97 -10.95 11.81 -1.36
N ASP A 98 -9.70 11.48 -1.66
CA ASP A 98 -9.17 11.34 -3.03
C ASP A 98 -8.99 9.87 -3.47
N ALA A 99 -9.23 8.90 -2.58
CA ALA A 99 -8.98 7.49 -2.84
C ALA A 99 -10.11 6.79 -3.61
N ASP A 100 -9.74 6.00 -4.62
CA ASP A 100 -10.63 5.05 -5.27
C ASP A 100 -10.75 3.74 -4.47
N ALA A 101 -9.70 3.38 -3.71
CA ALA A 101 -9.70 2.24 -2.80
C ALA A 101 -8.85 2.53 -1.56
N VAL A 102 -9.27 2.00 -0.42
CA VAL A 102 -8.54 2.09 0.86
C VAL A 102 -8.17 0.68 1.30
N VAL A 103 -6.89 0.47 1.64
CA VAL A 103 -6.36 -0.83 2.06
C VAL A 103 -5.72 -0.71 3.42
N ILE A 104 -6.26 -1.41 4.40
CA ILE A 104 -5.72 -1.44 5.77
C ILE A 104 -4.73 -2.61 5.86
N LEU A 105 -3.45 -2.31 6.07
CA LEU A 105 -2.38 -3.31 6.18
C LEU A 105 -1.84 -3.41 7.61
N THR A 106 -1.75 -2.28 8.30
CA THR A 106 -1.46 -2.23 9.73
C THR A 106 -2.57 -1.47 10.44
N GLY A 107 -3.31 -2.17 11.31
CA GLY A 107 -4.35 -1.54 12.11
C GLY A 107 -3.72 -0.83 13.31
N HIS A 108 -3.45 0.47 13.19
CA HIS A 108 -3.14 1.35 14.31
C HIS A 108 -4.40 1.62 15.15
N THR A 109 -4.21 2.09 16.39
CA THR A 109 -5.31 2.50 17.30
C THR A 109 -5.48 4.00 17.39
#